data_AF-A0A0M6ZDS3-F1
#
_entry.id   AF-A0A0M6ZDS3-F1
#
_cell.length_a   1.000
_cell.length_b   1.000
_cell.length_c   1.000
_cell.angle_alpha   90.00
_cell.angle_beta   90.00
_cell.angle_gamma   90.00
#
_symmetry.space_group_name_H-M   'P 1'
#
loop_
_entity.id
_entity.type
_entity.pdbx_description
1 polymer ?
#
loop_
_entity_poly.entity_id
_entity_poly.type
_entity_poly.pdbx_seq_one_letter_code
_entity_poly.pdbx_strand_id
1 'polypeptide(L)'
;MTAKVLAIQETPLYSLAHLTLISATVPELIYIAARAGYDAVSPRLIPMHVDGEFTQSPVNRAQVQAAKTALSTTGLKVLDIELARITEDCDPRSFERALELGGELGAKRMIMSAWTPTRDDRNFLVDVYGETCDLAEPYGLTVDLEFPSFSRLRTLDEVLDIVRAADRPNGGILVDTLYLHLSRVDIGELLHVPSDLLHFLHISDCLPGIADTREGMIQLARDARLYPGEGWIDFAGIIERMPPVDFSIELPNTARIAELGYEEHARRCLQHAKQKFGAVRSQRRAADLVHLQFKEESYGQRAH
;
A
#
# COMPACT_ATOMS: atom_id res chain seq x y z
N MET A 1 -41.24 1.26 5.31
CA MET A 1 -40.10 1.64 6.16
C MET A 1 -39.05 0.55 6.02
N THR A 2 -38.20 0.67 5.01
CA THR A 2 -37.13 -0.31 4.75
C THR A 2 -35.91 0.15 5.54
N ALA A 3 -35.48 -0.66 6.50
CA ALA A 3 -34.27 -0.42 7.26
C ALA A 3 -33.09 -0.35 6.28
N LYS A 4 -32.46 0.82 6.18
CA LYS A 4 -31.12 0.95 5.61
C LYS A 4 -30.24 -0.01 6.41
N VAL A 5 -29.75 -1.07 5.77
CA VAL A 5 -28.58 -1.78 6.27
C VAL A 5 -27.46 -0.75 6.21
N LEU A 6 -27.19 -0.10 7.34
CA LEU A 6 -25.96 0.64 7.56
C LEU A 6 -24.87 -0.40 7.40
N ALA A 7 -24.13 -0.35 6.28
CA ALA A 7 -22.84 -1.02 6.21
C ALA A 7 -22.07 -0.59 7.46
N ILE A 8 -21.78 -1.54 8.34
CA ILE A 8 -20.93 -1.27 9.50
C ILE A 8 -19.63 -0.77 8.89
N GLN A 9 -19.36 0.53 9.02
CA GLN A 9 -18.06 1.07 8.63
C GLN A 9 -17.06 0.44 9.60
N GLU A 10 -16.37 -0.60 9.14
CA GLU A 10 -15.22 -1.12 9.86
C GLU A 10 -14.24 0.03 10.03
N THR A 11 -13.76 0.18 11.27
CA THR A 11 -12.70 1.14 11.57
C THR A 11 -11.48 0.77 10.72
N PRO A 12 -10.90 1.71 9.95
CA PRO A 12 -9.77 1.39 9.09
C PRO A 12 -8.59 0.92 9.94
N LEU A 13 -7.90 -0.12 9.48
CA LEU A 13 -6.66 -0.58 10.11
C LEU A 13 -5.54 0.42 9.84
N TYR A 14 -4.67 0.59 10.83
CA TYR A 14 -3.41 1.30 10.65
C TYR A 14 -2.26 0.29 10.66
N SER A 15 -1.56 0.21 9.52
CA SER A 15 -0.37 -0.60 9.33
C SER A 15 0.90 0.23 9.44
N LEU A 16 1.97 -0.36 10.00
CA LEU A 16 3.31 0.23 9.95
C LEU A 16 4.05 -0.31 8.72
N ALA A 17 4.30 0.57 7.74
CA ALA A 17 5.12 0.26 6.57
C ALA A 17 6.57 0.03 6.97
N HIS A 18 7.23 -0.98 6.37
CA HIS A 18 8.58 -1.33 6.76
C HIS A 18 9.57 -0.24 6.39
N LEU A 19 9.34 0.49 5.29
CA LEU A 19 10.20 1.61 4.90
C LEU A 19 10.31 2.68 6.00
N THR A 20 9.28 2.86 6.84
CA THR A 20 9.33 3.75 8.01
C THR A 20 10.47 3.41 8.95
N LEU A 21 10.83 2.13 9.09
CA LEU A 21 11.88 1.62 9.99
C LEU A 21 12.81 0.65 9.26
N ILE A 22 13.26 0.98 8.04
CA ILE A 22 13.79 0.00 7.07
C ILE A 22 15.01 -0.83 7.52
N SER A 23 15.77 -0.37 8.53
CA SER A 23 16.90 -1.13 9.07
C SER A 23 16.51 -2.10 10.19
N ALA A 24 15.26 -2.05 10.68
CA ALA A 24 14.71 -3.07 11.56
C ALA A 24 14.52 -4.39 10.83
N THR A 25 14.60 -5.50 11.55
CA THR A 25 14.15 -6.79 11.04
C THR A 25 12.61 -6.89 11.09
N VAL A 26 12.02 -7.79 10.30
CA VAL A 26 10.56 -8.02 10.31
C VAL A 26 10.02 -8.34 11.72
N PRO A 27 10.66 -9.21 12.54
CA PRO A 27 10.22 -9.43 13.92
C PRO A 27 10.29 -8.17 14.79
N GLU A 28 11.34 -7.35 14.65
CA GLU A 28 11.46 -6.08 15.38
C GLU A 28 10.37 -5.09 14.98
N LEU A 29 10.08 -4.99 13.67
CA LEU A 29 8.98 -4.18 13.14
C LEU A 29 7.65 -4.56 13.80
N ILE A 30 7.34 -5.87 13.86
CA ILE A 30 6.10 -6.38 14.49
C ILE A 30 6.02 -5.99 15.96
N TYR A 31 7.08 -6.22 16.74
CA TYR A 31 7.07 -5.87 18.15
C TYR A 31 6.99 -4.35 18.40
N ILE A 32 7.64 -3.55 17.57
CA ILE A 32 7.56 -2.08 17.63
C ILE A 32 6.15 -1.61 17.29
N ALA A 33 5.56 -2.11 16.21
CA ALA A 33 4.20 -1.78 15.79
C ALA A 33 3.19 -2.08 16.91
N ALA A 34 3.32 -3.23 17.57
CA ALA A 34 2.43 -3.62 18.67
C ALA A 34 2.54 -2.67 19.86
N ARG A 35 3.76 -2.31 20.28
CA ARG A 35 3.98 -1.37 21.39
C ARG A 35 3.62 0.08 21.04
N ALA A 36 3.66 0.44 19.77
CA ALA A 36 3.22 1.74 19.27
C ALA A 36 1.69 1.83 19.10
N GLY A 37 0.98 0.71 19.05
CA GLY A 37 -0.49 0.63 19.00
C GLY A 37 -1.07 0.52 17.59
N TYR A 38 -0.31 0.01 16.63
CA TYR A 38 -0.79 -0.32 15.28
C TYR A 38 -1.69 -1.55 15.29
N ASP A 39 -2.47 -1.72 14.23
CA ASP A 39 -3.34 -2.88 14.01
C ASP A 39 -2.67 -3.93 13.11
N ALA A 40 -1.75 -3.50 12.26
CA ALA A 40 -1.05 -4.34 11.30
C ALA A 40 0.41 -3.89 11.06
N VAL A 41 1.15 -4.70 10.32
CA VAL A 41 2.44 -4.35 9.70
C VAL A 41 2.42 -4.66 8.21
N SER A 42 3.32 -3.98 7.48
CA SER A 42 3.52 -4.17 6.05
C SER A 42 5.00 -4.52 5.80
N PRO A 43 5.43 -5.77 6.07
CA PRO A 43 6.82 -6.15 6.03
C PRO A 43 7.37 -6.20 4.61
N ARG A 44 8.57 -5.65 4.43
CA ARG A 44 9.38 -5.91 3.25
C ARG A 44 9.94 -7.33 3.24
N LEU A 45 9.43 -8.16 2.32
CA LEU A 45 9.89 -9.53 2.10
C LEU A 45 10.75 -9.67 0.84
N ILE A 46 10.70 -8.67 -0.05
CA ILE A 46 11.51 -8.59 -1.27
C ILE A 46 12.60 -7.55 -1.03
N PRO A 47 13.87 -7.96 -0.83
CA PRO A 47 14.97 -7.00 -0.65
C PRO A 47 15.17 -6.15 -1.89
N MET A 48 15.28 -4.83 -1.70
CA MET A 48 15.59 -3.91 -2.81
C MET A 48 17.09 -3.74 -3.04
N HIS A 49 17.91 -4.19 -2.08
CA HIS A 49 19.37 -4.04 -2.04
C HIS A 49 19.79 -2.56 -2.08
N VAL A 50 19.09 -1.76 -1.28
CA VAL A 50 19.34 -0.32 -1.13
C VAL A 50 20.09 -0.02 0.16
N ASP A 51 20.82 1.09 0.19
CA ASP A 51 21.57 1.52 1.37
C ASP A 51 20.66 1.65 2.60
N GLY A 52 21.14 1.13 3.75
CA GLY A 52 20.43 1.18 5.02
C GLY A 52 19.31 0.14 5.21
N GLU A 53 19.07 -0.72 4.22
CA GLU A 53 18.12 -1.84 4.34
C GLU A 53 18.62 -2.89 5.35
N PHE A 54 17.69 -3.63 5.96
CA PHE A 54 17.99 -4.71 6.89
C PHE A 54 19.09 -5.66 6.36
N THR A 55 19.96 -6.10 7.26
CA THR A 55 21.16 -6.89 6.90
C THR A 55 20.88 -8.38 6.73
N GLN A 56 19.77 -8.87 7.28
CA GLN A 56 19.39 -10.28 7.23
C GLN A 56 18.24 -10.49 6.25
N SER A 57 18.35 -11.51 5.40
CA SER A 57 17.28 -11.86 4.49
C SER A 57 15.97 -12.14 5.26
N PRO A 58 14.86 -11.46 4.94
CA PRO A 58 13.60 -11.57 5.67
C PRO A 58 12.93 -12.94 5.44
N VAL A 59 13.32 -13.64 4.38
CA VAL A 59 12.78 -14.95 4.00
C VAL A 59 13.62 -16.13 4.51
N ASN A 60 14.69 -15.87 5.27
CA ASN A 60 15.48 -16.94 5.86
C ASN A 60 14.73 -17.62 7.01
N ARG A 61 15.04 -18.89 7.29
CA ARG A 61 14.29 -19.72 8.25
C ARG A 61 14.21 -19.11 9.66
N ALA A 62 15.28 -18.51 10.15
CA ALA A 62 15.31 -17.94 11.50
C ALA A 62 14.42 -16.68 11.58
N GLN A 63 14.50 -15.81 10.58
CA GLN A 63 13.69 -14.60 10.48
C GLN A 63 12.20 -14.91 10.31
N VAL A 64 11.87 -15.88 9.44
CA VAL A 64 10.49 -16.36 9.25
C VAL A 64 9.92 -16.92 10.56
N GLN A 65 10.67 -17.76 11.27
CA GLN A 65 10.20 -18.32 12.53
C GLN A 65 10.01 -17.24 13.60
N ALA A 66 10.93 -16.28 13.69
CA ALA A 66 10.83 -15.17 14.61
C ALA A 66 9.63 -14.26 14.29
N ALA A 67 9.35 -14.00 13.01
CA ALA A 67 8.21 -13.20 12.56
C ALA A 67 6.88 -13.89 12.91
N LYS A 68 6.78 -15.20 12.66
CA LYS A 68 5.59 -16.00 13.07
C LYS A 68 5.37 -15.95 14.58
N THR A 69 6.43 -16.07 15.37
CA THR A 69 6.35 -15.94 16.83
C THR A 69 5.93 -14.53 17.25
N ALA A 70 6.45 -13.49 16.60
CA ALA A 70 6.09 -12.11 16.91
C ALA A 70 4.61 -11.83 16.59
N LEU A 71 4.11 -12.28 15.44
CA LEU A 71 2.69 -12.15 15.08
C LEU A 71 1.78 -12.89 16.08
N SER A 72 2.12 -14.14 16.44
CA SER A 72 1.30 -14.89 17.40
C SER A 72 1.34 -14.30 18.82
N THR A 73 2.46 -13.70 19.21
CA THR A 73 2.64 -13.06 20.53
C THR A 73 1.88 -11.73 20.61
N THR A 74 1.89 -10.95 19.54
CA THR A 74 1.33 -9.59 19.52
C THR A 74 -0.13 -9.54 19.07
N GLY A 75 -0.58 -10.51 18.27
CA GLY A 75 -1.90 -10.51 17.65
C GLY A 75 -2.03 -9.52 16.48
N LEU A 76 -0.93 -8.91 16.02
CA LEU A 76 -0.94 -8.02 14.85
C LEU A 76 -1.32 -8.78 13.57
N LYS A 77 -1.98 -8.06 12.67
CA LYS A 77 -2.24 -8.52 11.30
C LYS A 77 -1.07 -8.17 10.39
N VAL A 78 -1.07 -8.74 9.19
CA VAL A 78 -0.22 -8.29 8.08
C VAL A 78 -1.12 -7.69 7.01
N LEU A 79 -0.94 -6.41 6.71
CA LEU A 79 -1.76 -5.73 5.70
C LEU A 79 -1.27 -6.11 4.30
N ASP A 80 0.02 -5.89 4.04
CA ASP A 80 0.66 -6.08 2.74
C ASP A 80 2.11 -6.55 2.86
N ILE A 81 2.75 -6.89 1.74
CA ILE A 81 4.19 -7.13 1.65
C ILE A 81 4.83 -6.17 0.64
N GLU A 82 5.98 -5.63 1.00
CA GLU A 82 6.77 -4.70 0.16
C GLU A 82 7.99 -5.41 -0.48
N LEU A 83 8.55 -4.96 -1.59
CA LEU A 83 7.92 -4.29 -2.74
C LEU A 83 8.53 -4.95 -3.97
N ALA A 84 7.70 -5.48 -4.87
CA ALA A 84 8.16 -6.01 -6.15
C ALA A 84 8.49 -4.85 -7.12
N ARG A 85 9.55 -5.00 -7.91
CA ARG A 85 9.91 -4.03 -8.96
C ARG A 85 9.84 -4.68 -10.34
N ILE A 86 9.12 -4.04 -11.26
CA ILE A 86 9.21 -4.35 -12.69
C ILE A 86 10.44 -3.63 -13.25
N THR A 87 11.54 -4.36 -13.42
CA THR A 87 12.73 -3.96 -14.20
C THR A 87 12.70 -4.63 -15.58
N GLU A 88 13.60 -4.23 -16.48
CA GLU A 88 13.68 -4.75 -17.86
C GLU A 88 13.97 -6.26 -17.94
N ASP A 89 14.56 -6.82 -16.88
CA ASP A 89 14.92 -8.23 -16.70
C ASP A 89 14.05 -8.94 -15.66
N CYS A 90 12.92 -8.33 -15.28
CA CYS A 90 12.03 -8.86 -14.24
C CYS A 90 11.44 -10.21 -14.65
N ASP A 91 11.67 -11.23 -13.81
CA ASP A 91 10.95 -12.50 -13.85
C ASP A 91 9.94 -12.52 -12.69
N PRO A 92 8.61 -12.47 -12.95
CA PRO A 92 7.57 -12.58 -11.92
C PRO A 92 7.75 -13.75 -10.95
N ARG A 93 8.29 -14.88 -11.41
CA ARG A 93 8.48 -16.10 -10.59
C ARG A 93 9.51 -15.92 -9.50
N SER A 94 10.38 -14.92 -9.63
CA SER A 94 11.33 -14.54 -8.59
C SER A 94 10.62 -14.06 -7.30
N PHE A 95 9.35 -13.63 -7.40
CA PHE A 95 8.55 -13.18 -6.26
C PHE A 95 7.82 -14.32 -5.53
N GLU A 96 7.76 -15.52 -6.10
CA GLU A 96 6.94 -16.64 -5.60
C GLU A 96 7.25 -16.97 -4.13
N ARG A 97 8.53 -16.93 -3.73
CA ARG A 97 8.91 -17.17 -2.34
C ARG A 97 8.39 -16.10 -1.38
N ALA A 98 8.33 -14.84 -1.81
CA ALA A 98 7.79 -13.76 -1.01
C ALA A 98 6.26 -13.82 -0.97
N LEU A 99 5.61 -14.19 -2.08
CA LEU A 99 4.16 -14.40 -2.16
C LEU A 99 3.71 -15.54 -1.24
N GLU A 100 4.37 -16.69 -1.30
CA GLU A 100 4.11 -17.83 -0.42
C GLU A 100 4.24 -17.43 1.05
N LEU A 101 5.34 -16.78 1.41
CA LEU A 101 5.55 -16.32 2.78
C LEU A 101 4.51 -15.26 3.19
N GLY A 102 4.15 -14.33 2.30
CA GLY A 102 3.11 -13.34 2.54
C GLY A 102 1.78 -14.01 2.88
N GLY A 103 1.37 -14.99 2.09
CA GLY A 103 0.19 -15.81 2.35
C GLY A 103 0.28 -16.57 3.68
N GLU A 104 1.43 -17.20 3.97
CA GLU A 104 1.67 -17.89 5.25
C GLU A 104 1.58 -16.96 6.47
N LEU A 105 2.00 -15.70 6.35
CA LEU A 105 1.93 -14.69 7.40
C LEU A 105 0.55 -14.01 7.47
N GLY A 106 -0.35 -14.30 6.53
CA GLY A 106 -1.70 -13.76 6.48
C GLY A 106 -1.83 -12.38 5.85
N ALA A 107 -0.84 -11.95 5.06
CA ALA A 107 -0.93 -10.73 4.27
C ALA A 107 -2.15 -10.77 3.32
N LYS A 108 -2.67 -9.59 2.96
CA LYS A 108 -3.80 -9.48 2.02
C LYS A 108 -3.40 -9.07 0.63
N ARG A 109 -2.21 -8.49 0.50
CA ARG A 109 -1.75 -7.88 -0.74
C ARG A 109 -0.23 -7.82 -0.83
N MET A 110 0.27 -7.62 -2.03
CA MET A 110 1.67 -7.29 -2.32
C MET A 110 1.69 -5.98 -3.11
N ILE A 111 2.67 -5.12 -2.82
CA ILE A 111 2.88 -3.91 -3.61
C ILE A 111 3.83 -4.23 -4.76
N MET A 112 3.59 -3.61 -5.92
CA MET A 112 4.49 -3.63 -7.06
C MET A 112 4.66 -2.22 -7.65
N SER A 113 5.82 -1.90 -8.22
CA SER A 113 6.04 -0.64 -8.95
C SER A 113 6.94 -0.85 -10.17
N ALA A 114 6.79 -0.01 -11.19
CA ALA A 114 7.54 -0.13 -12.45
C ALA A 114 8.76 0.80 -12.51
N TRP A 115 9.90 0.27 -12.95
CA TRP A 115 11.23 0.93 -12.93
C TRP A 115 12.03 0.75 -14.22
N THR A 116 11.38 0.33 -15.31
CA THR A 116 11.98 0.25 -16.64
C THR A 116 12.46 1.62 -17.13
N PRO A 117 13.54 1.69 -17.94
CA PRO A 117 14.12 2.95 -18.39
C PRO A 117 13.39 3.55 -19.61
N THR A 118 12.63 2.76 -20.35
CA THR A 118 11.96 3.18 -21.59
C THR A 118 10.51 3.62 -21.36
N ARG A 119 9.81 4.06 -22.41
CA ARG A 119 8.41 4.52 -22.35
C ARG A 119 7.47 3.79 -23.31
N ASP A 120 8.03 2.96 -24.18
CA ASP A 120 7.37 2.17 -25.22
C ASP A 120 7.20 0.69 -24.81
N ASP A 121 7.12 0.45 -23.51
CA ASP A 121 7.12 -0.85 -22.84
C ASP A 121 5.76 -1.24 -22.24
N ARG A 122 4.68 -0.54 -22.60
CA ARG A 122 3.33 -0.75 -22.05
C ARG A 122 2.93 -2.23 -22.00
N ASN A 123 3.07 -2.95 -23.11
CA ASN A 123 2.67 -4.36 -23.18
C ASN A 123 3.51 -5.23 -22.24
N PHE A 124 4.81 -4.96 -22.13
CA PHE A 124 5.67 -5.65 -21.17
C PHE A 124 5.20 -5.43 -19.73
N LEU A 125 4.86 -4.18 -19.36
CA LEU A 125 4.33 -3.89 -18.01
C LEU A 125 3.02 -4.62 -17.74
N VAL A 126 2.11 -4.68 -18.73
CA VAL A 126 0.84 -5.43 -18.64
C VAL A 126 1.10 -6.92 -18.43
N ASP A 127 1.99 -7.52 -19.22
CA ASP A 127 2.30 -8.95 -19.15
C ASP A 127 2.94 -9.33 -17.82
N VAL A 128 3.96 -8.57 -17.36
CA VAL A 128 4.65 -8.81 -16.08
C VAL A 128 3.71 -8.61 -14.89
N TYR A 129 2.91 -7.55 -14.90
CA TYR A 129 1.94 -7.29 -13.83
C TYR A 129 0.86 -8.38 -13.79
N GLY A 130 0.33 -8.78 -14.96
CA GLY A 130 -0.64 -9.85 -15.10
C GLY A 130 -0.13 -11.22 -14.62
N GLU A 131 1.07 -11.64 -15.04
CA GLU A 131 1.68 -12.88 -14.55
C GLU A 131 1.94 -12.83 -13.04
N THR A 132 2.33 -11.67 -12.50
CA THR A 132 2.50 -11.49 -11.05
C THR A 132 1.17 -11.65 -10.29
N CYS A 133 0.07 -11.12 -10.84
CA CYS A 133 -1.27 -11.30 -10.28
C CYS A 133 -1.68 -12.78 -10.29
N ASP A 134 -1.42 -13.49 -11.39
CA ASP A 134 -1.73 -14.92 -11.53
C ASP A 134 -0.93 -15.78 -10.52
N LEU A 135 0.34 -15.43 -10.26
CA LEU A 135 1.17 -16.08 -9.25
C LEU A 135 0.72 -15.77 -7.81
N ALA A 136 0.14 -14.60 -7.57
CA ALA A 136 -0.30 -14.16 -6.24
C ALA A 136 -1.65 -14.78 -5.82
N GLU A 137 -2.52 -15.11 -6.78
CA GLU A 137 -3.88 -15.62 -6.53
C GLU A 137 -3.91 -16.88 -5.62
N PRO A 138 -3.08 -17.92 -5.82
CA PRO A 138 -3.11 -19.13 -4.99
C PRO A 138 -2.78 -18.87 -3.51
N TYR A 139 -2.10 -17.77 -3.21
CA TYR A 139 -1.75 -17.34 -1.86
C TYR A 139 -2.77 -16.38 -1.23
N GLY A 140 -3.86 -16.07 -1.96
CA GLY A 140 -4.92 -15.17 -1.51
C GLY A 140 -4.49 -13.70 -1.44
N LEU A 141 -3.51 -13.30 -2.27
CA LEU A 141 -2.97 -11.94 -2.30
C LEU A 141 -3.50 -11.16 -3.51
N THR A 142 -3.85 -9.89 -3.28
CA THR A 142 -3.96 -8.89 -4.36
C THR A 142 -2.58 -8.33 -4.72
N VAL A 143 -2.45 -7.75 -5.91
CA VAL A 143 -1.24 -7.04 -6.35
C VAL A 143 -1.57 -5.59 -6.65
N ASP A 144 -1.04 -4.70 -5.81
CA ASP A 144 -1.32 -3.27 -5.85
C ASP A 144 -0.19 -2.51 -6.54
N LEU A 145 -0.49 -1.94 -7.70
CA LEU A 145 0.47 -1.21 -8.50
C LEU A 145 0.59 0.23 -7.96
N GLU A 146 1.81 0.61 -7.57
CA GLU A 146 2.17 1.94 -7.08
C GLU A 146 2.90 2.73 -8.18
N PHE A 147 2.71 4.06 -8.20
CA PHE A 147 3.27 4.97 -9.20
C PHE A 147 4.15 6.07 -8.57
N PRO A 148 5.34 5.76 -8.02
CA PRO A 148 6.25 6.78 -7.53
C PRO A 148 6.61 7.82 -8.60
N SER A 149 6.62 9.11 -8.26
CA SER A 149 6.77 10.22 -9.23
C SER A 149 8.08 10.19 -10.03
N PHE A 150 9.10 9.46 -9.57
CA PHE A 150 10.39 9.29 -10.23
C PHE A 150 10.59 7.87 -10.83
N SER A 151 9.53 7.07 -10.89
CA SER A 151 9.51 5.73 -11.48
C SER A 151 9.07 5.76 -12.95
N ARG A 152 8.81 4.57 -13.53
CA ARG A 152 8.28 4.41 -14.88
C ARG A 152 6.84 4.91 -14.99
N LEU A 153 5.98 4.61 -14.03
CA LEU A 153 4.58 5.07 -14.02
C LEU A 153 4.49 6.26 -13.06
N ARG A 154 4.05 7.42 -13.55
CA ARG A 154 4.10 8.68 -12.78
C ARG A 154 2.73 9.30 -12.56
N THR A 155 1.71 8.81 -13.25
CA THR A 155 0.35 9.34 -13.22
C THR A 155 -0.66 8.26 -12.89
N LEU A 156 -1.80 8.68 -12.36
CA LEU A 156 -2.90 7.78 -12.04
C LEU A 156 -3.49 7.10 -13.29
N ASP A 157 -3.52 7.82 -14.42
CA ASP A 157 -3.97 7.28 -15.70
C ASP A 157 -3.04 6.18 -16.24
N GLU A 158 -1.71 6.37 -16.14
CA GLU A 158 -0.74 5.35 -16.58
C GLU A 158 -0.89 4.05 -15.77
N VAL A 159 -1.03 4.14 -14.44
CA VAL A 159 -1.21 2.94 -13.60
C VAL A 159 -2.57 2.28 -13.84
N LEU A 160 -3.63 3.07 -14.01
CA LEU A 160 -4.97 2.57 -14.29
C LEU A 160 -5.04 1.84 -15.64
N ASP A 161 -4.35 2.34 -16.65
CA ASP A 161 -4.24 1.69 -17.96
C ASP A 161 -3.61 0.30 -17.86
N ILE A 162 -2.49 0.16 -17.11
CA ILE A 162 -1.85 -1.14 -16.90
C ILE A 162 -2.77 -2.12 -16.15
N VAL A 163 -3.35 -1.68 -15.03
CA VAL A 163 -4.23 -2.52 -14.20
C VAL A 163 -5.45 -3.00 -14.99
N ARG A 164 -6.10 -2.11 -15.75
CA ARG A 164 -7.25 -2.48 -16.59
C ARG A 164 -6.87 -3.40 -17.75
N ALA A 165 -5.73 -3.16 -18.39
CA ALA A 165 -5.30 -3.96 -19.53
C ALA A 165 -4.86 -5.37 -19.12
N ALA A 166 -4.34 -5.55 -17.91
CA ALA A 166 -4.03 -6.87 -17.37
C ALA A 166 -5.29 -7.68 -17.03
N ASP A 167 -6.39 -7.01 -16.69
CA ASP A 167 -7.72 -7.63 -16.47
C ASP A 167 -7.66 -8.82 -15.50
N ARG A 168 -7.10 -8.58 -14.30
CA ARG A 168 -6.99 -9.59 -13.24
C ARG A 168 -7.85 -9.22 -12.04
N PRO A 169 -8.64 -10.18 -11.49
CA PRO A 169 -9.60 -9.90 -10.42
C PRO A 169 -8.94 -9.52 -9.09
N ASN A 170 -7.66 -9.84 -8.90
CA ASN A 170 -6.86 -9.50 -7.74
C ASN A 170 -5.88 -8.33 -8.01
N GLY A 171 -6.03 -7.62 -9.12
CA GLY A 171 -5.24 -6.44 -9.44
C GLY A 171 -5.85 -5.16 -8.85
N GLY A 172 -5.01 -4.26 -8.32
CA GLY A 172 -5.42 -2.96 -7.81
C GLY A 172 -4.32 -1.92 -7.82
N ILE A 173 -4.60 -0.80 -7.17
CA ILE A 173 -3.76 0.39 -7.11
C ILE A 173 -3.57 0.77 -5.63
N LEU A 174 -2.30 0.98 -5.28
CA LEU A 174 -1.90 1.69 -4.08
C LEU A 174 -1.72 3.17 -4.41
N VAL A 175 -2.35 4.03 -3.61
CA VAL A 175 -2.14 5.48 -3.68
C VAL A 175 -1.27 5.91 -2.50
N ASP A 176 -0.09 6.48 -2.77
CA ASP A 176 0.74 7.15 -1.76
C ASP A 176 0.45 8.66 -1.78
N THR A 177 0.12 9.22 -0.62
CA THR A 177 -0.16 10.65 -0.47
C THR A 177 1.01 11.53 -0.89
N LEU A 178 2.24 11.10 -0.65
CA LEU A 178 3.44 11.81 -1.09
C LEU A 178 3.49 11.88 -2.63
N TYR A 179 3.28 10.76 -3.32
CA TYR A 179 3.40 10.71 -4.77
C TYR A 179 2.23 11.41 -5.47
N LEU A 180 1.03 11.44 -4.90
CA LEU A 180 -0.05 12.31 -5.38
C LEU A 180 0.40 13.78 -5.43
N HIS A 181 1.03 14.27 -4.35
CA HIS A 181 1.52 15.63 -4.26
C HIS A 181 2.69 15.88 -5.22
N LEU A 182 3.71 15.01 -5.22
CA LEU A 182 4.90 15.17 -6.06
C LEU A 182 4.60 15.05 -7.56
N SER A 183 3.60 14.23 -7.94
CA SER A 183 3.12 14.13 -9.32
C SER A 183 2.09 15.20 -9.71
N ARG A 184 1.70 16.09 -8.78
CA ARG A 184 0.66 17.13 -9.00
C ARG A 184 -0.68 16.56 -9.48
N VAL A 185 -1.02 15.35 -9.04
CA VAL A 185 -2.28 14.71 -9.39
C VAL A 185 -3.43 15.56 -8.84
N ASP A 186 -4.42 15.88 -9.67
CA ASP A 186 -5.66 16.45 -9.15
C ASP A 186 -6.37 15.36 -8.34
N ILE A 187 -6.57 15.59 -7.05
CA ILE A 187 -7.25 14.63 -6.18
C ILE A 187 -8.65 14.25 -6.69
N GLY A 188 -9.27 15.08 -7.54
CA GLY A 188 -10.50 14.76 -8.25
C GLY A 188 -10.39 13.54 -9.19
N GLU A 189 -9.21 13.24 -9.71
CA GLU A 189 -8.95 12.07 -10.57
C GLU A 189 -9.24 10.75 -9.86
N LEU A 190 -9.12 10.70 -8.52
CA LEU A 190 -9.45 9.52 -7.71
C LEU A 190 -10.91 9.06 -7.93
N LEU A 191 -11.82 9.99 -8.26
CA LEU A 191 -13.23 9.66 -8.54
C LEU A 191 -13.42 8.92 -9.87
N HIS A 192 -12.46 8.99 -10.79
CA HIS A 192 -12.51 8.30 -12.09
C HIS A 192 -11.99 6.86 -12.02
N VAL A 193 -11.21 6.51 -11.00
CA VAL A 193 -10.69 5.16 -10.77
C VAL A 193 -11.76 4.30 -10.09
N PRO A 194 -12.23 3.18 -10.64
CA PRO A 194 -13.21 2.29 -9.98
C PRO A 194 -12.85 1.97 -8.52
N SER A 195 -13.86 1.97 -7.63
CA SER A 195 -13.64 1.82 -6.18
C SER A 195 -12.99 0.50 -5.81
N ASP A 196 -13.30 -0.56 -6.54
CA ASP A 196 -12.75 -1.90 -6.39
C ASP A 196 -11.26 -2.00 -6.75
N LEU A 197 -10.72 -1.04 -7.50
CA LEU A 197 -9.29 -0.99 -7.83
C LEU A 197 -8.45 -0.17 -6.84
N LEU A 198 -9.06 0.52 -5.87
CA LEU A 198 -8.34 1.33 -4.88
C LEU A 198 -8.33 0.61 -3.54
N HIS A 199 -7.25 -0.12 -3.25
CA HIS A 199 -7.26 -1.03 -2.10
C HIS A 199 -6.80 -0.40 -0.78
N PHE A 200 -5.87 0.57 -0.79
CA PHE A 200 -5.35 1.24 0.42
C PHE A 200 -4.51 2.48 0.12
N LEU A 201 -4.15 3.20 1.19
CA LEU A 201 -3.26 4.36 1.12
C LEU A 201 -1.91 4.13 1.83
N HIS A 202 -0.85 4.62 1.21
CA HIS A 202 0.39 4.97 1.88
C HIS A 202 0.29 6.39 2.42
N ILE A 203 0.58 6.55 3.71
CA ILE A 203 0.36 7.79 4.45
C ILE A 203 1.67 8.41 4.89
N SER A 204 1.91 9.62 4.43
CA SER A 204 2.86 10.57 4.99
C SER A 204 2.48 12.00 4.63
N ASP A 205 3.16 12.97 5.24
CA ASP A 205 3.08 14.38 4.85
C ASP A 205 4.41 14.86 4.27
N CYS A 206 4.42 16.05 3.68
CA CYS A 206 5.63 16.71 3.20
C CYS A 206 5.47 18.24 3.22
N LEU A 207 6.60 18.95 3.22
CA LEU A 207 6.59 20.42 3.12
C LEU A 207 5.97 20.87 1.79
N PRO A 208 5.39 22.08 1.73
CA PRO A 208 4.94 22.66 0.47
C PRO A 208 6.10 22.81 -0.52
N GLY A 209 5.77 22.66 -1.80
CA GLY A 209 6.76 22.63 -2.88
C GLY A 209 7.02 21.21 -3.39
N ILE A 210 7.73 21.12 -4.51
CA ILE A 210 8.12 19.85 -5.13
C ILE A 210 9.61 19.99 -5.40
N ALA A 211 10.39 18.95 -5.06
CA ALA A 211 11.80 18.94 -5.40
C ALA A 211 11.95 19.04 -6.93
N ASP A 212 12.72 20.02 -7.40
CA ASP A 212 12.92 20.26 -8.84
C ASP A 212 13.82 19.20 -9.51
N THR A 213 14.43 18.31 -8.72
CA THR A 213 15.35 17.26 -9.19
C THR A 213 14.90 15.87 -8.78
N ARG A 214 15.30 14.87 -9.57
CA ARG A 214 15.03 13.46 -9.26
C ARG A 214 15.66 13.06 -7.93
N GLU A 215 16.88 13.51 -7.67
CA GLU A 215 17.63 13.24 -6.45
C GLU A 215 16.92 13.83 -5.23
N GLY A 216 16.39 15.05 -5.34
CA GLY A 216 15.63 15.68 -4.27
C GLY A 216 14.31 14.96 -3.97
N MET A 217 13.61 14.48 -5.01
CA MET A 217 12.40 13.66 -4.82
C MET A 217 12.72 12.34 -4.12
N ILE A 218 13.81 11.68 -4.50
CA ILE A 218 14.26 10.42 -3.87
C ILE A 218 14.64 10.66 -2.41
N GLN A 219 15.42 11.69 -2.12
CA GLN A 219 15.79 12.05 -0.75
C GLN A 219 14.54 12.32 0.10
N LEU A 220 13.58 13.10 -0.40
CA LEU A 220 12.33 13.36 0.32
C LEU A 220 11.57 12.07 0.62
N ALA A 221 11.38 11.22 -0.40
CA ALA A 221 10.63 9.97 -0.28
C ALA A 221 11.29 8.96 0.68
N ARG A 222 12.62 8.99 0.81
CA ARG A 222 13.39 8.01 1.58
C ARG A 222 13.89 8.48 2.94
N ASP A 223 13.97 9.79 3.19
CA ASP A 223 14.68 10.30 4.37
C ASP A 223 13.97 11.45 5.10
N ALA A 224 12.97 12.10 4.50
CA ALA A 224 12.45 13.36 5.00
C ALA A 224 10.92 13.50 4.93
N ARG A 225 10.19 12.38 4.93
CA ARG A 225 8.73 12.42 5.05
C ARG A 225 8.32 13.00 6.43
N LEU A 226 7.19 13.69 6.49
CA LEU A 226 6.69 14.38 7.70
C LEU A 226 5.47 13.69 8.30
N TYR A 227 5.17 13.97 9.57
CA TYR A 227 3.96 13.46 10.21
C TYR A 227 2.72 14.14 9.62
N PRO A 228 1.61 13.40 9.42
CA PRO A 228 0.35 14.00 9.01
C PRO A 228 -0.01 15.23 9.86
N GLY A 229 -0.22 16.37 9.18
CA GLY A 229 -0.56 17.64 9.81
C GLY A 229 0.61 18.59 10.07
N GLU A 230 1.84 18.17 9.80
CA GLU A 230 3.02 19.06 9.83
C GLU A 230 3.36 19.64 8.45
N GLY A 231 2.75 19.12 7.39
CA GLY A 231 3.04 19.50 6.02
C GLY A 231 1.82 20.08 5.30
N TRP A 232 1.77 19.79 3.99
CA TRP A 232 0.89 20.44 3.03
C TRP A 232 -0.24 19.54 2.50
N ILE A 233 -0.19 18.23 2.74
CA ILE A 233 -1.10 17.28 2.09
C ILE A 233 -2.55 17.45 2.57
N ASP A 234 -3.48 17.54 1.61
CA ASP A 234 -4.92 17.56 1.86
C ASP A 234 -5.47 16.14 2.09
N PHE A 235 -5.19 15.59 3.27
CA PHE A 235 -5.70 14.27 3.65
C PHE A 235 -7.23 14.20 3.67
N ALA A 236 -7.91 15.30 4.01
CA ALA A 236 -9.36 15.30 4.06
C ALA A 236 -9.93 15.13 2.64
N GLY A 237 -9.45 15.95 1.69
CA GLY A 237 -9.85 15.85 0.30
C GLY A 237 -9.53 14.49 -0.34
N ILE A 238 -8.39 13.88 0.01
CA ILE A 238 -8.03 12.54 -0.46
C ILE A 238 -8.98 11.48 0.13
N ILE A 239 -9.12 11.41 1.46
CA ILE A 239 -9.91 10.38 2.14
C ILE A 239 -11.39 10.45 1.73
N GLU A 240 -11.94 11.65 1.53
CA GLU A 240 -13.32 11.83 1.07
C GLU A 240 -13.57 11.24 -0.33
N ARG A 241 -12.53 11.16 -1.18
CA ARG A 241 -12.61 10.67 -2.57
C ARG A 241 -12.18 9.21 -2.73
N MET A 242 -11.50 8.64 -1.74
CA MET A 242 -11.19 7.22 -1.67
C MET A 242 -12.41 6.41 -1.23
N PRO A 243 -12.56 5.12 -1.61
CA PRO A 243 -13.45 4.21 -0.90
C PRO A 243 -12.99 4.00 0.56
N PRO A 244 -13.82 3.40 1.44
CA PRO A 244 -13.35 2.95 2.75
C PRO A 244 -12.20 1.95 2.58
N VAL A 245 -11.01 2.31 3.07
CA VAL A 245 -9.78 1.52 2.92
C VAL A 245 -8.93 1.59 4.19
N ASP A 246 -7.96 0.67 4.30
CA ASP A 246 -6.93 0.69 5.33
C ASP A 246 -5.84 1.73 5.05
N PHE A 247 -5.07 2.08 6.09
CA PHE A 247 -3.97 3.03 6.00
C PHE A 247 -2.65 2.35 6.37
N SER A 248 -1.67 2.35 5.46
CA SER A 248 -0.29 1.98 5.78
C SER A 248 0.54 3.24 5.94
N ILE A 249 1.17 3.43 7.11
CA ILE A 249 1.97 4.63 7.37
C ILE A 249 3.40 4.37 6.88
N GLU A 250 3.71 4.92 5.70
CA GLU A 250 5.03 4.89 5.07
C GLU A 250 5.71 6.26 5.22
N LEU A 251 6.56 6.38 6.23
CA LEU A 251 7.07 7.65 6.72
C LEU A 251 8.53 7.55 7.17
N PRO A 252 9.48 7.25 6.28
CA PRO A 252 10.88 7.31 6.64
C PRO A 252 11.30 8.76 6.97
N ASN A 253 11.95 8.91 8.11
CA ASN A 253 12.58 10.17 8.50
C ASN A 253 13.85 9.93 9.32
N THR A 254 15.01 10.08 8.67
CA THR A 254 16.31 9.73 9.25
C THR A 254 16.66 10.60 10.45
N ALA A 255 16.32 11.90 10.41
CA ALA A 255 16.57 12.82 11.51
C ALA A 255 15.73 12.44 12.76
N ARG A 256 14.46 12.11 12.58
CA ARG A 256 13.57 11.72 13.68
C ARG A 256 13.93 10.37 14.26
N ILE A 257 14.35 9.42 13.43
CA ILE A 257 14.86 8.14 13.90
C ILE A 257 16.11 8.35 14.76
N ALA A 258 17.04 9.20 14.33
CA ALA A 258 18.25 9.49 15.09
C ALA A 258 17.95 10.17 16.45
N GLU A 259 16.93 11.03 16.50
CA GLU A 259 16.53 11.75 17.72
C GLU A 259 15.68 10.87 18.68
N LEU A 260 14.68 10.16 18.15
CA LEU A 260 13.62 9.53 18.94
C LEU A 260 13.81 8.01 19.09
N GLY A 261 14.59 7.40 18.19
CA GLY A 261 14.60 5.95 18.00
C GLY A 261 13.33 5.43 17.32
N TYR A 262 13.34 4.14 16.98
CA TYR A 262 12.28 3.53 16.16
C TYR A 262 10.90 3.54 16.81
N GLU A 263 10.81 3.19 18.08
CA GLU A 263 9.52 3.01 18.73
C GLU A 263 8.76 4.32 18.92
N GLU A 264 9.44 5.37 19.40
CA GLU A 264 8.82 6.67 19.58
C GLU A 264 8.51 7.32 18.22
N HIS A 265 9.39 7.14 17.22
CA HIS A 265 9.09 7.60 15.87
C HIS A 265 7.81 6.95 15.32
N ALA A 266 7.70 5.61 15.39
CA ALA A 266 6.52 4.87 14.93
C ALA A 266 5.25 5.24 15.71
N ARG A 267 5.35 5.44 17.03
CA ARG A 267 4.23 5.91 17.86
C ARG A 267 3.71 7.27 17.42
N ARG A 268 4.61 8.23 17.14
CA ARG A 268 4.22 9.55 16.66
C ARG A 268 3.62 9.53 15.27
N CYS A 269 4.15 8.71 14.36
CA CYS A 269 3.54 8.47 13.04
C CYS A 269 2.05 8.14 13.18
N LEU A 270 1.71 7.17 14.04
CA LEU A 270 0.34 6.73 14.28
C LEU A 270 -0.54 7.80 14.95
N GLN A 271 -0.02 8.44 16.00
CA GLN A 271 -0.77 9.46 16.75
C GLN A 271 -1.13 10.65 15.85
N HIS A 272 -0.17 11.14 15.06
CA HIS A 272 -0.41 12.23 14.13
C HIS A 272 -1.39 11.84 13.03
N ALA A 273 -1.29 10.63 12.46
CA ALA A 273 -2.25 10.15 11.47
C ALA A 273 -3.68 10.11 12.05
N LYS A 274 -3.87 9.46 13.21
CA LYS A 274 -5.18 9.38 13.88
C LYS A 274 -5.73 10.76 14.24
N GLN A 275 -4.88 11.67 14.71
CA GLN A 275 -5.28 13.05 15.03
C GLN A 275 -5.67 13.84 13.79
N LYS A 276 -4.87 13.76 12.71
CA LYS A 276 -5.09 14.52 11.47
C LYS A 276 -6.33 14.04 10.73
N PHE A 277 -6.59 12.74 10.72
CA PHE A 277 -7.72 12.16 9.98
C PHE A 277 -9.02 12.30 10.77
N GLY A 278 -8.95 12.18 12.10
CA GLY A 278 -10.09 12.35 13.00
C GLY A 278 -11.34 11.58 12.55
N ALA A 279 -12.42 12.31 12.29
CA ALA A 279 -13.70 11.76 11.86
C ALA A 279 -13.91 11.80 10.32
N VAL A 280 -12.90 12.19 9.52
CA VAL A 280 -13.03 12.20 8.06
C VAL A 280 -13.26 10.77 7.56
N ARG A 281 -14.22 10.61 6.65
CA ARG A 281 -14.58 9.32 6.05
C ARG A 281 -14.79 9.51 4.55
N SER A 282 -14.73 8.40 3.82
CA SER A 282 -15.13 8.35 2.42
C SER A 282 -16.50 8.99 2.22
N GLN A 283 -16.58 9.92 1.27
CA GLN A 283 -17.81 10.47 0.70
C GLN A 283 -18.09 9.92 -0.69
N ARG A 284 -17.22 9.02 -1.16
CA ARG A 284 -17.38 8.34 -2.42
C ARG A 284 -18.69 7.57 -2.38
N ARG A 285 -19.62 7.92 -3.29
CA ARG A 285 -20.85 7.15 -3.44
C ARG A 285 -20.47 5.74 -3.84
N ALA A 286 -21.02 4.74 -3.16
CA ALA A 286 -21.02 3.37 -3.66
C ALA A 286 -21.88 3.34 -4.93
N ALA A 287 -21.29 3.73 -6.06
CA ALA A 287 -21.78 3.22 -7.34
C ALA A 287 -21.52 1.71 -7.32
N ASP A 288 -22.55 0.93 -7.63
CA ASP A 288 -22.47 -0.50 -7.98
C ASP A 288 -22.56 -1.59 -6.90
N LEU A 289 -23.26 -1.36 -5.78
CA LEU A 289 -23.87 -2.48 -5.03
C LEU A 289 -25.25 -2.91 -5.57
N VAL A 290 -25.84 -2.10 -6.46
CA VAL A 290 -27.18 -2.37 -7.02
C VAL A 290 -27.14 -3.45 -8.12
N HIS A 291 -26.03 -3.60 -8.85
CA HIS A 291 -26.01 -4.47 -10.03
C HIS A 291 -25.79 -5.97 -9.75
N LEU A 292 -25.28 -6.32 -8.55
CA LEU A 292 -25.08 -7.72 -8.15
C LEU A 292 -26.34 -8.37 -7.56
N GLN A 293 -27.18 -7.61 -6.84
CA GLN A 293 -28.43 -8.16 -6.27
C GLN A 293 -29.49 -8.48 -7.34
N PHE A 294 -29.53 -7.77 -8.47
CA PHE A 294 -30.46 -8.06 -9.56
C PHE A 294 -30.08 -9.28 -10.41
N LYS A 295 -28.83 -9.78 -10.32
CA LYS A 295 -28.43 -11.01 -11.03
C LYS A 295 -28.83 -12.27 -10.28
N GLU A 296 -28.76 -12.29 -8.95
CA GLU A 296 -29.18 -13.43 -8.13
C GLU A 296 -30.70 -13.62 -8.12
N GLU A 297 -31.50 -12.55 -8.14
CA GLU A 297 -32.97 -12.68 -8.19
C GLU A 297 -33.48 -13.17 -9.56
N SER A 298 -32.75 -12.94 -10.66
CA SER A 298 -33.22 -13.34 -12.00
C SER A 298 -33.00 -14.82 -12.33
N TYR A 299 -32.09 -15.51 -11.63
CA TYR A 299 -31.84 -16.94 -11.82
C TYR A 299 -32.77 -17.85 -11.00
N GLY A 300 -33.51 -17.30 -10.02
CA GLY A 300 -34.42 -18.07 -9.15
C GLY A 300 -35.86 -18.23 -9.63
N GLN A 301 -36.27 -17.58 -10.74
CA GLN A 301 -37.69 -17.54 -11.17
C GLN A 301 -38.00 -18.25 -12.51
N ARG A 302 -37.12 -19.13 -13.01
CA ARG A 302 -37.44 -19.98 -14.18
C ARG A 302 -37.27 -21.46 -13.87
N ALA A 303 -38.05 -21.95 -12.92
CA ALA A 303 -38.34 -23.38 -12.78
C ALA A 303 -39.66 -23.57 -12.02
N HIS A 304 -40.79 -23.45 -12.73
CA HIS A 304 -42.07 -24.12 -12.42
C HIS A 304 -42.94 -24.16 -13.67
#